data_AF-A0A0M3I9D8-F1
#
_entry.id   AF-A0A0M3I9D8-F1
#
_cell.length_a   1.000
_cell.length_b   1.000
_cell.length_c   1.000
_cell.angle_alpha   90.00
_cell.angle_beta   90.00
_cell.angle_gamma   90.00
#
_symmetry.space_group_name_H-M   'P 1'
#
loop_
_entity.id
_entity.type
_entity.pdbx_description
1 polymer ?
#
loop_
_entity_poly.entity_id
_entity_poly.type
_entity_poly.pdbx_seq_one_letter_code
_entity_poly.pdbx_strand_id
1 'polypeptide(L)'
;MASTNVRIPEKFLGTFKLDRSENFDEFLASKGTFKLDRSENFDEFLASKGVNWFVRKMIGFASVTKIFAVSKSDPDSYDMSNLTSKKNTHFNNWKLNQTFEAEGLDGKMHKITFNFDDATDTLKETHVRMDDPNDKGETYYYTIEGDELLLVR
;
A
#
# COMPACT_ATOMS: atom_id res chain seq x y z
N MET A 1 23.91 3.77 23.48
CA MET A 1 22.85 2.74 23.36
C MET A 1 22.75 2.41 21.89
N ALA A 2 22.91 1.14 21.50
CA ALA A 2 22.75 0.77 20.09
C ALA A 2 21.29 1.06 19.71
N SER A 3 21.08 2.01 18.80
CA SER A 3 19.77 2.18 18.16
C SER A 3 19.51 0.86 17.44
N THR A 4 18.59 0.05 17.95
CA THR A 4 18.11 -1.12 17.23
C THR A 4 17.58 -0.61 15.91
N ASN A 5 18.32 -0.81 14.83
CA ASN A 5 17.88 -0.47 13.48
C ASN A 5 16.67 -1.36 13.21
N VAL A 6 15.47 -0.81 13.42
CA VAL A 6 14.22 -1.47 13.11
C VAL A 6 14.25 -1.83 11.62
N ARG A 7 14.16 -3.13 11.33
CA ARG A 7 14.11 -3.68 9.98
C ARG A 7 12.72 -4.26 9.73
N ILE A 8 12.35 -4.29 8.46
CA ILE A 8 11.16 -5.04 8.02
C ILE A 8 11.41 -6.53 8.31
N PRO A 9 10.52 -7.22 9.04
CA PRO A 9 10.64 -8.66 9.28
C PRO A 9 10.63 -9.47 7.97
N GLU A 10 11.35 -10.59 7.93
CA GLU A 10 11.46 -11.43 6.72
C GLU A 10 10.11 -11.90 6.16
N LYS A 11 9.10 -12.08 7.00
CA LYS A 11 7.74 -12.46 6.57
C LYS A 11 7.06 -11.43 5.66
N PHE A 12 7.51 -10.17 5.68
CA PHE A 12 7.03 -9.15 4.74
C PHE A 12 7.85 -9.14 3.44
N LEU A 13 8.95 -9.89 3.35
CA LEU A 13 9.76 -10.02 2.15
C LEU A 13 9.21 -11.18 1.31
N GLY A 14 8.69 -10.87 0.14
CA GLY A 14 7.98 -11.86 -0.66
C GLY A 14 7.11 -11.24 -1.72
N THR A 15 6.29 -12.10 -2.32
CA THR A 15 5.31 -11.71 -3.34
C THR A 15 3.92 -11.98 -2.78
N PHE A 16 3.13 -10.93 -2.67
CA PHE A 16 1.79 -10.97 -2.09
C PHE A 16 0.79 -10.53 -3.13
N LYS A 17 -0.21 -11.37 -3.38
CA LYS A 17 -1.29 -11.04 -4.29
C LYS A 17 -2.45 -10.47 -3.50
N LEU A 18 -2.64 -9.16 -3.61
CA LEU A 18 -3.82 -8.48 -3.10
C LEU A 18 -4.92 -8.63 -4.16
N ASP A 19 -5.54 -9.81 -4.13
CA ASP A 19 -6.79 -10.05 -4.83
C ASP A 19 -7.95 -9.43 -4.06
N ARG A 20 -9.15 -9.40 -4.67
CA ARG A 20 -10.38 -9.31 -3.88
C ARG A 20 -10.51 -10.59 -3.06
N SER A 21 -9.75 -10.68 -1.98
CA SER A 21 -9.89 -11.72 -0.97
C SER A 21 -11.22 -11.51 -0.25
N GLU A 22 -11.71 -12.55 0.42
CA GLU A 22 -12.92 -12.44 1.26
C GLU A 22 -12.78 -11.28 2.26
N ASN A 23 -11.56 -11.05 2.78
CA ASN A 23 -11.24 -9.93 3.67
C ASN A 23 -11.40 -8.56 2.99
N PHE A 24 -11.12 -8.45 1.69
CA PHE A 24 -11.33 -7.21 0.95
C PHE A 24 -12.81 -6.97 0.67
N ASP A 25 -13.54 -8.00 0.27
CA ASP A 25 -14.99 -7.91 0.07
C ASP A 25 -15.71 -7.68 1.41
N GLU A 26 -15.22 -8.22 2.53
CA GLU A 26 -15.71 -7.93 3.89
C GLU A 26 -15.35 -6.50 4.32
N PHE A 27 -14.12 -6.04 4.05
CA PHE A 27 -13.74 -4.64 4.26
C PHE A 27 -14.67 -3.73 3.47
N LEU A 28 -14.92 -4.00 2.19
CA LEU A 28 -15.89 -3.25 1.39
C LEU A 28 -17.28 -3.37 2.00
N ALA A 29 -17.79 -4.57 2.30
CA ALA A 29 -19.09 -4.77 2.92
C ALA A 29 -19.27 -3.98 4.23
N SER A 30 -18.21 -3.85 5.04
CA SER A 30 -18.19 -3.04 6.27
C SER A 30 -18.37 -1.54 6.01
N LYS A 31 -18.09 -1.08 4.77
CA LYS A 31 -18.31 0.31 4.31
C LYS A 31 -19.66 0.49 3.58
N GLY A 32 -20.45 -0.58 3.38
CA GLY A 32 -21.80 -0.56 2.77
C GLY A 32 -22.13 -1.84 2.00
N THR A 33 -23.40 -2.13 1.68
CA THR A 33 -23.76 -3.30 0.85
C THR A 33 -23.52 -3.00 -0.63
N PHE A 34 -22.62 -3.74 -1.28
CA PHE A 34 -22.25 -3.53 -2.69
C PHE A 34 -22.82 -4.65 -3.57
N LYS A 35 -23.64 -4.30 -4.57
CA LYS A 35 -23.75 -5.08 -5.80
C LYS A 35 -22.90 -4.36 -6.85
N LEU A 36 -21.84 -5.01 -7.32
CA LEU A 36 -20.98 -4.46 -8.38
C LEU A 36 -21.82 -4.30 -9.66
N ASP A 37 -22.29 -3.09 -9.91
CA ASP A 37 -22.50 -2.62 -11.27
C ASP A 37 -21.56 -1.44 -11.48
N ARG A 38 -20.59 -1.60 -12.39
CA ARG A 38 -19.51 -0.63 -12.64
C ARG A 38 -20.11 0.60 -13.31
N SER A 39 -20.67 1.52 -12.52
CA SER A 39 -21.14 2.81 -13.01
C SER A 39 -20.05 3.88 -12.85
N GLU A 40 -20.15 4.94 -13.67
CA GLU A 40 -19.21 6.06 -13.76
C GLU A 40 -19.02 6.82 -12.42
N ASN A 41 -19.91 6.62 -11.43
CA ASN A 41 -19.88 7.29 -10.13
C ASN A 41 -19.32 6.42 -8.98
N PHE A 42 -18.72 5.27 -9.27
CA PHE A 42 -18.29 4.33 -8.23
C PHE A 42 -17.11 4.83 -7.39
N ASP A 43 -16.12 5.49 -8.00
CA ASP A 43 -14.99 6.08 -7.26
C ASP A 43 -15.46 7.22 -6.33
N GLU A 44 -16.34 8.10 -6.82
CA GLU A 44 -16.93 9.19 -6.04
C GLU A 44 -17.80 8.66 -4.89
N PHE A 45 -18.54 7.59 -5.12
CA PHE A 45 -19.30 6.91 -4.07
C PHE A 45 -18.37 6.39 -2.97
N LEU A 46 -17.32 5.65 -3.33
CA LEU A 46 -16.33 5.13 -2.38
C LEU A 46 -15.66 6.27 -1.60
N ALA A 47 -15.34 7.37 -2.28
CA ALA A 47 -14.81 8.57 -1.64
C ALA A 47 -15.78 9.14 -0.61
N SER A 48 -17.07 9.25 -0.94
CA SER A 48 -18.11 9.74 -0.03
C SER A 48 -18.33 8.84 1.20
N LYS A 49 -18.00 7.54 1.08
CA LYS A 49 -18.02 6.56 2.18
C LYS A 49 -16.74 6.55 3.02
N GLY A 50 -15.81 7.47 2.75
CA GLY A 50 -14.53 7.56 3.45
C GLY A 50 -13.57 6.42 3.11
N VAL A 51 -13.76 5.75 1.98
CA VAL A 51 -12.78 4.79 1.46
C VAL A 51 -11.59 5.57 0.93
N ASN A 52 -10.44 5.29 1.54
CA ASN A 52 -9.15 5.90 1.20
C ASN A 52 -8.79 5.66 -0.28
N TRP A 53 -8.13 6.63 -0.92
CA TRP A 53 -7.90 6.66 -2.37
C TRP A 53 -7.18 5.42 -2.91
N PHE A 54 -6.22 4.88 -2.17
CA PHE A 54 -5.41 3.74 -2.63
C PHE A 54 -6.28 2.52 -2.76
N VAL A 55 -7.15 2.30 -1.76
CA VAL A 55 -8.17 1.26 -1.82
C VAL A 55 -9.08 1.50 -3.02
N ARG A 56 -9.52 2.74 -3.29
CA ARG A 56 -10.34 3.04 -4.48
C ARG A 56 -9.64 2.66 -5.78
N LYS A 57 -8.33 2.91 -5.92
CA LYS A 57 -7.58 2.45 -7.10
C LYS A 57 -7.41 0.95 -7.16
N MET A 58 -7.13 0.30 -6.03
CA MET A 58 -7.05 -1.16 -5.92
C MET A 58 -8.34 -1.82 -6.41
N ILE A 59 -9.51 -1.29 -6.03
CA ILE A 59 -10.83 -1.76 -6.51
C ILE A 59 -10.96 -1.63 -8.04
N GLY A 60 -10.35 -0.60 -8.63
CA GLY A 60 -10.32 -0.40 -10.09
C GLY A 60 -9.41 -1.39 -10.83
N PHE A 61 -8.58 -2.16 -10.12
CA PHE A 61 -7.74 -3.23 -10.66
C PHE A 61 -8.35 -4.59 -10.36
N ALA A 62 -8.10 -5.59 -11.22
CA ALA A 62 -8.58 -6.95 -10.98
C ALA A 62 -7.78 -7.66 -9.86
N SER A 63 -6.51 -7.29 -9.71
CA SER A 63 -5.58 -7.73 -8.67
C SER A 63 -4.40 -6.77 -8.64
N VAL A 64 -3.73 -6.67 -7.49
CA VAL A 64 -2.43 -6.00 -7.37
C VAL A 64 -1.46 -6.94 -6.68
N THR A 65 -0.33 -7.21 -7.32
CA THR A 65 0.75 -7.99 -6.70
C THR A 65 1.77 -7.05 -6.11
N LYS A 66 1.94 -7.08 -4.78
CA LYS A 66 3.02 -6.39 -4.08
C LYS A 66 4.22 -7.32 -3.92
N ILE A 67 5.39 -6.84 -4.28
CA ILE A 67 6.65 -7.55 -4.08
C ILE A 67 7.54 -6.69 -3.21
N PHE A 68 8.03 -7.23 -2.10
CA PHE A 68 9.00 -6.59 -1.23
C PHE A 68 10.27 -7.43 -1.19
N ALA A 69 11.43 -6.78 -1.31
CA ALA A 69 12.72 -7.44 -1.24
C ALA A 69 13.74 -6.54 -0.56
N VAL A 70 14.78 -7.13 0.03
CA VAL A 70 16.01 -6.38 0.35
C VAL A 70 16.66 -5.98 -0.98
N SER A 71 17.09 -4.72 -1.08
CA SER A 71 17.75 -4.23 -2.29
C SER A 71 19.02 -5.02 -2.56
N LYS A 72 19.26 -5.29 -3.85
CA LYS A 72 20.52 -5.91 -4.30
C LYS A 72 21.72 -4.98 -4.18
N SER A 73 21.49 -3.66 -4.14
CA SER A 73 22.55 -2.65 -4.16
C SER A 73 22.95 -2.14 -2.78
N ASP A 74 22.03 -2.19 -1.80
CA ASP A 74 22.28 -1.80 -0.41
C ASP A 74 21.46 -2.70 0.53
N PRO A 75 22.10 -3.59 1.33
CA PRO A 75 21.42 -4.50 2.28
C PRO A 75 20.66 -3.82 3.44
N ASP A 76 20.83 -2.51 3.62
CA ASP A 76 20.06 -1.68 4.56
C ASP A 76 18.86 -0.98 3.89
N SER A 77 18.61 -1.24 2.61
CA SER A 77 17.52 -0.68 1.84
C SER A 77 16.64 -1.77 1.22
N TYR A 78 15.50 -1.36 0.70
CA TYR A 78 14.47 -2.24 0.19
C TYR A 78 14.07 -1.82 -1.22
N ASP A 79 13.65 -2.82 -1.99
CA ASP A 79 12.96 -2.65 -3.27
C ASP A 79 11.51 -3.09 -3.09
N MET A 80 10.58 -2.36 -3.71
CA MET A 80 9.17 -2.71 -3.74
C MET A 80 8.61 -2.56 -5.15
N SER A 81 7.76 -3.48 -5.59
CA SER A 81 7.00 -3.36 -6.83
C SER A 81 5.51 -3.54 -6.56
N ASN A 82 4.66 -2.67 -7.13
CA ASN A 82 3.24 -2.95 -7.30
C ASN A 82 3.01 -3.34 -8.76
N LEU A 83 2.53 -4.55 -9.01
CA LEU A 83 2.21 -5.04 -10.35
C LEU A 83 0.68 -5.10 -10.52
N THR A 84 0.17 -4.50 -11.59
CA THR A 84 -1.26 -4.52 -11.93
C THR A 84 -1.44 -4.80 -13.41
N SER A 85 -2.69 -4.99 -13.87
CA SER A 85 -2.98 -5.15 -15.30
C SER A 85 -2.86 -3.85 -16.12
N LYS A 86 -2.82 -2.68 -15.48
CA LYS A 86 -2.82 -1.38 -16.17
C LYS A 86 -1.50 -0.63 -16.03
N LYS A 87 -0.94 -0.59 -14.82
CA LYS A 87 0.28 0.16 -14.50
C LYS A 87 1.04 -0.50 -13.35
N ASN A 88 2.36 -0.58 -13.52
CA ASN A 88 3.27 -1.04 -12.49
C ASN A 88 4.01 0.15 -11.89
N THR A 89 4.39 0.04 -10.62
CA THR A 89 5.27 1.00 -9.95
C THR A 89 6.42 0.25 -9.29
N HIS A 90 7.59 0.87 -9.28
CA HIS A 90 8.82 0.30 -8.73
C HIS A 90 9.50 1.34 -7.84
N PHE A 91 9.66 1.01 -6.57
CA PHE A 91 10.36 1.82 -5.58
C PHE A 91 11.66 1.10 -5.26
N ASN A 92 12.80 1.67 -5.60
CA ASN A 92 14.09 1.02 -5.41
C ASN A 92 14.90 1.74 -4.33
N ASN A 93 15.69 0.99 -3.59
CA ASN A 93 16.66 1.49 -2.61
C ASN A 93 16.08 2.42 -1.54
N TRP A 94 14.82 2.23 -1.16
CA TRP A 94 14.21 3.03 -0.10
C TRP A 94 14.57 2.47 1.28
N LYS A 95 14.55 3.33 2.30
CA LYS A 95 14.88 2.96 3.68
C LYS A 95 13.70 3.20 4.59
N LEU A 96 13.55 2.35 5.60
CA LEU A 96 12.56 2.58 6.65
C LEU A 96 12.79 3.95 7.31
N ASN A 97 11.69 4.62 7.63
CA ASN A 97 11.64 5.93 8.25
C ASN A 97 12.27 7.06 7.41
N GLN A 98 12.49 6.84 6.10
CA GLN A 98 12.98 7.86 5.18
C GLN A 98 11.96 8.10 4.07
N THR A 99 11.64 9.38 3.85
CA THR A 99 10.78 9.78 2.75
C THR A 99 11.55 9.81 1.45
N PHE A 100 10.97 9.26 0.39
CA PHE A 100 11.50 9.33 -0.97
C PHE A 100 10.40 9.75 -1.94
N GLU A 101 10.79 10.20 -3.14
CA GLU A 101 9.85 10.60 -4.17
C GLU A 101 9.74 9.52 -5.23
N ALA A 102 8.52 9.11 -5.55
CA ALA A 102 8.26 8.15 -6.62
C ALA A 102 6.86 8.33 -7.21
N GLU A 103 6.67 7.76 -8.39
CA GLU A 103 5.37 7.78 -9.06
C GLU A 103 4.43 6.75 -8.42
N GLY A 104 3.22 7.18 -8.05
CA GLY A 104 2.17 6.33 -7.51
C GLY A 104 1.37 5.60 -8.60
N LEU A 105 0.45 4.72 -8.18
CA LEU A 105 -0.43 3.98 -9.11
C LEU A 105 -1.41 4.88 -9.88
N ASP A 106 -1.61 6.14 -9.45
CA ASP A 106 -2.33 7.18 -10.20
C ASP A 106 -1.48 7.88 -11.27
N GLY A 107 -0.18 7.58 -11.37
CA GLY A 107 0.73 8.27 -12.28
C GLY A 107 1.09 9.69 -11.83
N LYS A 108 0.83 10.05 -10.57
CA LYS A 108 1.30 11.31 -9.97
C LYS A 108 2.57 11.05 -9.16
N MET A 109 3.33 12.10 -8.87
CA MET A 109 4.48 12.01 -7.99
C MET A 109 4.04 12.15 -6.53
N HIS A 110 4.54 11.25 -5.68
CA HIS A 110 4.23 11.20 -4.26
C HIS A 110 5.52 11.28 -3.44
N LYS A 111 5.43 11.88 -2.27
CA LYS A 111 6.36 11.64 -1.16
C LYS A 111 5.89 10.40 -0.42
N ILE A 112 6.71 9.36 -0.45
CA ILE A 112 6.39 8.03 0.09
C ILE A 112 7.29 7.75 1.29
N THR A 113 6.70 7.26 2.38
CA THR A 113 7.45 6.84 3.58
C THR A 113 6.95 5.48 4.04
N PHE A 114 7.89 4.57 4.31
CA PHE A 114 7.59 3.31 4.99
C PHE A 114 8.08 3.35 6.42
N ASN A 115 7.24 2.94 7.37
CA ASN A 115 7.60 2.80 8.78
C ASN A 115 7.19 1.41 9.26
N PHE A 116 7.97 0.79 10.14
CA PHE A 116 7.59 -0.47 10.76
C PHE A 116 7.39 -0.25 12.26
N ASP A 117 6.24 -0.69 12.76
CA ASP A 117 5.87 -0.64 14.17
C ASP A 117 6.07 -2.05 14.76
N ASP A 118 7.08 -2.22 15.60
CA ASP A 118 7.44 -3.52 16.19
C ASP A 118 6.44 -3.96 17.27
N ALA A 119 5.80 -3.01 17.94
CA ALA A 119 4.81 -3.27 18.99
C ALA A 119 3.51 -3.82 18.41
N THR A 120 3.09 -3.35 17.23
CA THR A 120 1.88 -3.82 16.55
C THR A 120 2.18 -4.72 15.35
N ASP A 121 3.45 -5.00 15.07
CA ASP A 121 3.90 -5.85 13.97
C ASP A 121 3.31 -5.41 12.61
N THR A 122 3.31 -4.10 12.39
CA THR A 122 2.59 -3.45 11.28
C THR A 122 3.54 -2.65 10.40
N LEU A 123 3.51 -2.91 9.09
CA LEU A 123 4.18 -2.08 8.09
C LEU A 123 3.24 -0.95 7.64
N LYS A 124 3.67 0.29 7.81
CA LYS A 124 2.94 1.51 7.43
C LYS A 124 3.52 2.06 6.13
N GLU A 125 2.67 2.35 5.16
CA GLU A 125 3.02 2.99 3.88
C GLU A 125 2.24 4.30 3.77
N THR A 126 2.92 5.44 3.76
CA THR A 126 2.28 6.76 3.65
C THR A 126 2.62 7.40 2.31
N HIS A 127 1.61 7.94 1.62
CA HIS A 127 1.73 8.66 0.35
C HIS A 127 1.18 10.07 0.52
N VAL A 128 1.94 11.08 0.11
CA VAL A 128 1.48 12.48 0.01
C VAL A 128 1.70 12.94 -1.42
N ARG A 129 0.64 13.32 -2.14
CA ARG A 129 0.78 13.85 -3.50
C ARG A 129 1.56 15.15 -3.49
N MET A 130 2.46 15.28 -4.46
CA MET A 130 3.26 16.49 -4.62
C MET A 130 2.53 17.58 -5.40
N ASP A 131 1.51 17.22 -6.19
CA ASP A 131 0.72 18.17 -6.99
C ASP A 131 -0.48 18.76 -6.26
N ASP A 132 -0.78 18.30 -5.05
CA ASP A 132 -1.80 18.88 -4.16
C ASP A 132 -1.16 19.34 -2.83
N PRO A 133 -0.90 20.66 -2.66
CA PRO A 133 -0.34 21.21 -1.44
C PRO A 133 -1.22 21.00 -0.18
N ASN A 134 -2.50 20.67 -0.34
CA ASN A 134 -3.43 20.42 0.76
C ASN A 134 -3.60 18.94 1.07
N ASP A 135 -2.92 18.05 0.34
CA ASP A 135 -2.95 16.62 0.62
C ASP A 135 -2.37 16.36 2.01
N LYS A 136 -3.21 15.80 2.89
CA LYS A 136 -2.83 15.47 4.27
C LYS A 136 -2.04 14.16 4.36
N GLY A 137 -1.88 13.48 3.24
CA GLY A 137 -1.29 12.16 3.17
C GLY A 137 -2.30 11.07 3.45
N GLU A 138 -2.08 9.94 2.80
CA GLU A 138 -2.86 8.73 2.93
C GLU A 138 -1.95 7.60 3.38
N THR A 139 -2.28 7.01 4.53
CA THR A 139 -1.50 5.93 5.17
C THR A 139 -2.24 4.60 5.07
N TYR A 140 -1.49 3.57 4.71
CA TYR A 140 -1.91 2.17 4.66
C TYR A 140 -1.16 1.38 5.71
N TYR A 141 -1.83 0.38 6.27
CA TYR A 141 -1.27 -0.49 7.29
C TYR A 141 -1.33 -1.91 6.78
N TYR A 142 -0.23 -2.64 6.91
CA TYR A 142 -0.15 -4.03 6.49
C TYR A 142 0.30 -4.93 7.63
N THR A 143 -0.35 -6.07 7.74
CA THR A 143 0.05 -7.20 8.59
C THR A 143 0.22 -8.45 7.73
N ILE A 144 0.91 -9.46 8.26
CA ILE A 144 1.03 -10.77 7.63
C ILE A 144 0.25 -11.78 8.47
N GLU A 145 -0.70 -12.47 7.84
CA GLU A 145 -1.41 -13.61 8.43
C GLU A 145 -1.20 -14.85 7.56
N GLY A 146 -0.47 -15.83 8.08
CA GLY A 146 0.00 -16.96 7.28
C GLY A 146 0.91 -16.50 6.14
N ASP A 147 0.50 -16.77 4.90
CA ASP A 147 1.20 -16.36 3.67
C ASP A 147 0.55 -15.14 2.99
N GLU A 148 -0.43 -14.49 3.63
CA GLU A 148 -1.17 -13.36 3.07
C GLU A 148 -0.73 -12.02 3.65
N LEU A 149 -0.64 -11.00 2.79
CA LEU A 149 -0.50 -9.60 3.18
C LEU A 149 -1.90 -8.99 3.32
N LEU A 150 -2.27 -8.63 4.54
CA LEU A 150 -3.56 -8.02 4.82
C LEU A 150 -3.43 -6.51 4.91
N LEU A 151 -4.31 -5.80 4.21
CA LEU A 151 -4.49 -4.37 4.40
C LEU A 151 -5.43 -4.15 5.59
N VAL A 152 -4.90 -3.57 6.67
CA VAL A 152 -5.64 -3.30 7.90
C VAL A 152 -5.91 -1.80 8.07
N ARG A 153 -6.83 -1.46 8.98
CA ARG A 153 -7.28 -0.08 9.23
C ARG A 153 -6.30 0.69 10.12
#